data_AF-A0A7Y5NFZ7-F1
#
_entry.id   AF-A0A7Y5NFZ7-F1
#
_cell.length_a   1.000
_cell.length_b   1.000
_cell.length_c   1.000
_cell.angle_alpha   90.00
_cell.angle_beta   90.00
_cell.angle_gamma   90.00
#
_symmetry.space_group_name_H-M   'P 1'
#
loop_
_entity.id
_entity.type
_entity.pdbx_description
1 polymer ?
#
loop_
_entity_poly.entity_id
_entity_poly.type
_entity_poly.pdbx_seq_one_letter_code
_entity_poly.pdbx_strand_id
1 'polypeptide(L)'
;MMRMRWLLSILFCFGFIFLLFACAQNEAMRTSNQDAAPPSSAPAKHPEVDFSQSCYDCHLNTSPEIVAKWETGKHGQVNVGCFVCHGDGEEEFFAKPQGERCSGCHSAKEVNFAALPVKNCFGCHGGHDLKFHKAD
;
A
#
# COMPACT_ATOMS: atom_id res chain seq x y z
N MET A 1 21.51 9.23 59.42
CA MET A 1 22.05 9.52 58.06
C MET A 1 22.39 8.27 57.22
N MET A 2 22.19 7.04 57.71
CA MET A 2 22.63 5.81 57.03
C MET A 2 21.54 5.13 56.17
N ARG A 3 20.26 5.36 56.46
CA ARG A 3 19.10 4.81 55.72
C ARG A 3 18.86 5.45 54.34
N MET A 4 19.25 6.71 54.16
CA MET A 4 19.00 7.45 52.91
C MET A 4 19.99 7.08 51.79
N ARG A 5 21.19 6.60 52.15
CA ARG A 5 22.21 6.11 51.21
C ARG A 5 21.83 4.77 50.57
N TRP A 6 21.13 3.90 51.31
CA TRP A 6 20.64 2.62 50.78
C TRP A 6 19.50 2.79 49.76
N LEU A 7 18.58 3.73 50.01
CA LEU A 7 17.47 4.01 49.09
C LEU A 7 17.96 4.59 47.75
N LEU A 8 18.97 5.47 47.79
CA LEU A 8 19.59 6.02 46.57
C LEU A 8 20.32 4.94 45.75
N SER A 9 21.02 4.00 46.39
CA SER A 9 21.67 2.88 45.69
C SER A 9 20.67 1.90 45.06
N ILE A 10 19.53 1.66 45.71
CA ILE A 10 18.46 0.81 45.17
C ILE A 10 17.82 1.46 43.94
N LEU A 11 17.49 2.76 44.00
CA LEU A 11 16.96 3.52 42.87
C LEU A 11 17.91 3.52 41.66
N PHE A 12 19.22 3.60 41.89
CA PHE A 12 20.23 3.56 40.82
C PHE A 12 20.34 2.17 40.17
N CYS A 13 20.27 1.09 40.95
CA CYS A 13 20.24 -0.27 40.41
C CYS A 13 18.94 -0.56 39.63
N PHE A 14 17.78 -0.10 40.11
CA PHE A 14 16.51 -0.26 39.39
C PHE A 14 16.48 0.54 38.08
N GLY A 15 17.05 1.75 38.06
CA GLY A 15 17.18 2.56 36.84
C GLY A 15 18.08 1.91 35.78
N PHE A 16 19.20 1.30 36.19
CA PHE A 16 20.12 0.61 35.27
C PHE A 16 19.50 -0.68 34.70
N ILE A 17 18.76 -1.44 35.51
CA ILE A 17 18.02 -2.63 35.06
C ILE A 17 16.90 -2.24 34.08
N PHE A 18 16.18 -1.13 34.33
CA PHE A 18 15.13 -0.65 33.43
C PHE A 18 15.69 -0.20 32.06
N LEU A 19 16.87 0.44 32.04
CA LEU A 19 17.53 0.86 30.81
C LEU A 19 17.99 -0.34 29.95
N LEU A 20 18.53 -1.39 30.60
CA LEU A 20 18.89 -2.63 29.92
C LEU A 20 17.66 -3.36 29.35
N PHE A 21 16.54 -3.36 30.09
CA PHE A 21 15.29 -3.94 29.63
C PHE A 21 14.68 -3.18 28.44
N ALA A 22 14.77 -1.84 28.44
CA ALA A 22 14.32 -1.01 27.32
C ALA A 22 15.13 -1.25 26.03
N CYS A 23 16.46 -1.43 26.13
CA CYS A 23 17.27 -1.81 24.97
C CYS A 23 16.89 -3.20 24.43
N ALA A 24 16.64 -4.18 25.31
CA ALA A 24 16.25 -5.53 24.90
C ALA A 24 14.86 -5.58 24.20
N GLN A 25 13.90 -4.76 24.63
CA GLN A 25 12.58 -4.68 23.99
C GLN A 25 12.63 -4.05 22.58
N ASN A 26 13.57 -3.14 22.33
CA ASN A 26 13.73 -2.53 21.01
C ASN A 26 14.23 -3.53 19.95
N GLU A 27 15.02 -4.53 20.37
CA GLU A 27 15.46 -5.62 19.49
C GLU A 27 14.31 -6.57 19.14
N ALA A 28 13.44 -6.88 20.10
CA ALA A 28 12.26 -7.74 19.89
C ALA A 28 11.21 -7.12 18.95
N MET A 29 11.09 -5.79 18.89
CA MET A 29 10.18 -5.12 17.93
C MET A 29 10.77 -5.06 16.51
N ARG A 30 12.10 -5.02 16.36
CA ARG A 30 12.74 -5.08 15.04
C ARG A 30 12.54 -6.43 14.36
N THR A 31 12.61 -7.53 15.11
CA THR A 31 12.40 -8.87 14.57
C THR A 31 10.93 -9.12 14.20
N SER A 32 9.97 -8.61 14.98
CA SER A 32 8.54 -8.72 14.64
C SER A 32 8.16 -8.00 13.33
N ASN A 33 8.89 -6.95 12.93
CA ASN A 33 8.63 -6.22 11.68
C ASN A 33 9.35 -6.85 10.47
N GLN A 34 10.14 -7.91 10.69
CA GLN A 34 10.87 -8.65 9.66
C GLN A 34 10.21 -9.99 9.30
N ASP A 35 9.18 -10.41 10.04
CA ASP A 35 8.31 -11.55 9.70
C ASP A 35 7.19 -11.15 8.72
N ALA A 36 7.29 -9.97 8.09
CA ALA A 36 6.59 -9.72 6.85
C ALA A 36 7.05 -10.81 5.85
N ALA A 37 6.15 -11.76 5.61
CA ALA A 37 6.34 -12.88 4.70
C ALA A 37 7.07 -12.44 3.42
N PRO A 38 7.95 -13.27 2.85
CA PRO A 38 8.58 -12.96 1.57
C PRO A 38 7.49 -12.59 0.55
N PRO A 39 7.71 -11.61 -0.34
CA PRO A 39 6.76 -11.32 -1.39
C PRO A 39 6.55 -12.61 -2.18
N SER A 40 5.39 -13.24 -1.99
CA SER A 40 4.95 -14.36 -2.80
C SER A 40 5.05 -13.91 -4.25
N SER A 41 5.94 -14.55 -4.99
CA SER A 41 6.23 -14.28 -6.39
C SER A 41 5.18 -14.85 -7.35
N ALA A 42 4.06 -15.36 -6.81
CA ALA A 42 2.88 -15.59 -7.63
C ALA A 42 2.18 -14.24 -7.86
N PRO A 43 1.81 -13.88 -9.10
CA PRO A 43 0.86 -12.79 -9.30
C PRO A 43 -0.35 -13.12 -8.44
N ALA A 44 -0.75 -12.17 -7.58
CA ALA A 44 -1.96 -12.32 -6.81
C ALA A 44 -3.08 -12.52 -7.82
N LYS A 45 -3.61 -13.74 -7.93
CA LYS A 45 -4.84 -13.99 -8.68
C LYS A 45 -5.98 -13.30 -7.93
N HIS A 46 -7.02 -12.89 -8.65
CA HIS A 46 -8.24 -12.47 -7.99
C HIS A 46 -8.80 -13.68 -7.22
N PRO A 47 -9.43 -13.48 -6.04
CA PRO A 47 -10.16 -14.57 -5.41
C PRO A 47 -11.21 -15.16 -6.34
N GLU A 48 -11.39 -16.48 -6.28
CA GLU A 48 -12.46 -17.15 -7.01
C GLU A 48 -13.81 -16.60 -6.53
N VAL A 49 -14.56 -15.99 -7.45
CA VAL A 49 -15.87 -15.39 -7.20
C VAL A 49 -16.79 -15.70 -8.38
N ASP A 50 -18.06 -15.32 -8.27
CA ASP A 50 -18.96 -15.34 -9.43
C ASP A 50 -18.58 -14.21 -10.40
N PHE A 51 -17.79 -14.55 -11.42
CA PHE A 51 -17.36 -13.61 -12.46
C PHE A 51 -18.50 -13.17 -13.40
N SER A 52 -19.71 -13.69 -13.25
CA SER A 52 -20.89 -13.13 -13.93
C SER A 52 -21.38 -11.81 -13.31
N GLN A 53 -20.99 -11.53 -12.07
CA GLN A 53 -21.20 -10.23 -11.44
C GLN A 53 -20.16 -9.22 -11.93
N SER A 54 -20.58 -7.98 -12.20
CA SER A 54 -19.63 -6.94 -12.60
C SER A 54 -18.67 -6.60 -11.47
N CYS A 55 -17.43 -6.22 -11.82
CA CYS A 55 -16.45 -5.77 -10.83
C CYS A 55 -17.03 -4.63 -9.97
N TYR A 56 -17.74 -3.69 -10.60
CA TYR A 56 -18.36 -2.55 -9.92
C TYR A 56 -19.40 -3.00 -8.89
N ASP A 57 -20.33 -3.89 -9.25
CA ASP A 57 -21.42 -4.28 -8.35
C ASP A 57 -20.92 -5.04 -7.12
N CYS A 58 -19.92 -5.90 -7.29
CA CYS A 58 -19.29 -6.58 -6.16
C CYS A 58 -18.50 -5.57 -5.29
N HIS A 59 -17.65 -4.76 -5.92
CA HIS A 59 -16.78 -3.82 -5.21
C HIS A 59 -17.51 -2.62 -4.59
N LEU A 60 -18.73 -2.32 -5.02
CA LEU A 60 -19.61 -1.36 -4.34
C LEU A 60 -19.90 -1.79 -2.90
N ASN A 61 -19.90 -3.10 -2.64
CA ASN A 61 -20.17 -3.68 -1.33
C ASN A 61 -18.88 -4.07 -0.59
N THR A 62 -17.87 -4.58 -1.30
CA THR A 62 -16.65 -5.12 -0.67
C THR A 62 -15.55 -4.07 -0.47
N SER A 63 -15.52 -3.01 -1.29
CA SER A 63 -14.55 -1.92 -1.19
C SER A 63 -15.16 -0.58 -1.67
N PRO A 64 -16.22 -0.09 -1.00
CA PRO A 64 -16.97 1.09 -1.44
C PRO A 64 -16.10 2.34 -1.58
N GLU A 65 -15.06 2.50 -0.76
CA GLU A 65 -14.14 3.62 -0.81
C GLU A 65 -13.26 3.62 -2.07
N ILE A 66 -12.97 2.44 -2.63
CA ILE A 66 -12.24 2.31 -3.90
C ILE A 66 -13.14 2.71 -5.07
N VAL A 67 -14.38 2.23 -5.06
CA VAL A 67 -15.39 2.60 -6.06
C VAL A 67 -15.64 4.10 -6.04
N ALA A 68 -15.85 4.71 -4.87
CA ALA A 68 -16.05 6.16 -4.74
C ALA A 68 -14.87 6.98 -5.29
N LYS A 69 -13.63 6.52 -5.09
CA LYS A 69 -12.44 7.17 -5.68
C LYS A 69 -12.44 7.07 -7.20
N TRP A 70 -12.77 5.90 -7.74
CA TRP A 70 -12.87 5.68 -9.18
C TRP A 70 -13.96 6.55 -9.81
N GLU A 71 -15.16 6.56 -9.23
CA GLU A 71 -16.30 7.37 -9.70
C GLU A 71 -15.98 8.86 -9.76
N THR A 72 -15.23 9.37 -8.79
CA THR A 72 -14.81 10.78 -8.76
C THR A 72 -13.61 11.08 -9.67
N GLY A 73 -12.88 10.05 -10.09
CA GLY A 73 -11.78 10.13 -11.04
C GLY A 73 -12.26 10.30 -12.48
N LYS A 74 -11.37 10.77 -13.36
CA LYS A 74 -11.73 10.99 -14.78
C LYS A 74 -12.12 9.70 -15.52
N HIS A 75 -11.51 8.58 -15.17
CA HIS A 75 -11.81 7.29 -15.75
C HIS A 75 -13.20 6.78 -15.34
N GLY A 76 -13.62 6.96 -14.07
CA GLY A 76 -14.99 6.64 -13.66
C GLY A 76 -16.03 7.57 -14.29
N GLN A 77 -15.73 8.87 -14.40
CA GLN A 77 -16.63 9.84 -15.07
C GLN A 77 -16.93 9.51 -16.54
N VAL A 78 -16.05 8.77 -17.21
CA VAL A 78 -16.23 8.33 -18.61
C VAL A 78 -16.44 6.82 -18.73
N ASN A 79 -16.74 6.13 -17.63
CA ASN A 79 -17.05 4.70 -17.57
C ASN A 79 -15.94 3.77 -18.11
N VAL A 80 -14.67 4.09 -17.87
CA VAL A 80 -13.57 3.14 -18.10
C VAL A 80 -13.63 2.09 -16.99
N GLY A 81 -14.07 0.89 -17.35
CA GLY A 81 -14.29 -0.22 -16.42
C GLY A 81 -13.01 -0.71 -15.74
N CYS A 82 -13.15 -1.30 -14.55
CA CYS A 82 -12.04 -1.76 -13.70
C CYS A 82 -11.10 -2.73 -14.45
N PHE A 83 -11.69 -3.62 -15.25
CA PHE A 83 -10.98 -4.65 -16.01
C PHE A 83 -9.99 -4.09 -17.05
N VAL A 84 -10.19 -2.87 -17.52
CA VAL A 84 -9.29 -2.23 -18.48
C VAL A 84 -7.88 -2.13 -17.91
N CYS A 85 -7.77 -1.79 -16.62
CA CYS A 85 -6.48 -1.70 -15.93
C CYS A 85 -6.14 -2.99 -15.17
N HIS A 86 -7.13 -3.62 -14.54
CA HIS A 86 -6.91 -4.74 -13.63
C HIS A 86 -7.00 -6.12 -14.27
N GLY A 87 -7.51 -6.25 -15.51
CA GLY A 87 -7.86 -7.54 -16.11
C GLY A 87 -9.25 -8.03 -15.69
N ASP A 88 -9.75 -9.08 -16.33
CA ASP A 88 -11.08 -9.65 -16.09
C ASP A 88 -11.23 -10.32 -14.72
N GLY A 89 -10.12 -10.69 -14.07
CA GLY A 89 -10.11 -11.36 -12.78
C GLY A 89 -10.13 -12.89 -12.86
N GLU A 90 -10.64 -13.45 -13.96
CA GLU A 90 -10.78 -14.90 -14.19
C GLU A 90 -9.51 -15.48 -14.82
N GLU A 91 -9.10 -14.94 -15.96
CA GLU A 91 -7.92 -15.35 -16.73
C GLU A 91 -6.73 -14.43 -16.45
N GLU A 92 -6.98 -13.12 -16.36
CA GLU A 92 -5.95 -12.12 -16.18
C GLU A 92 -6.29 -11.17 -15.03
N PHE A 93 -5.38 -11.04 -14.07
CA PHE A 93 -5.56 -10.11 -12.96
C PHE A 93 -4.27 -9.42 -12.51
N PHE A 94 -4.37 -8.12 -12.28
CA PHE A 94 -3.33 -7.29 -11.68
C PHE A 94 -3.93 -6.53 -10.50
N ALA A 95 -3.59 -6.91 -9.28
CA ALA A 95 -3.94 -6.12 -8.10
C ALA A 95 -3.40 -4.67 -8.20
N LYS A 96 -2.26 -4.49 -8.86
CA LYS A 96 -1.67 -3.19 -9.20
C LYS A 96 -1.32 -3.18 -10.69
N PRO A 97 -2.01 -2.36 -11.52
CA PRO A 97 -1.73 -2.27 -12.95
C PRO A 97 -0.29 -1.83 -13.23
N GLN A 98 0.28 -2.29 -14.35
CA GLN A 98 1.59 -1.84 -14.83
C GLN A 98 1.44 -0.69 -15.85
N GLY A 99 2.54 -0.01 -16.15
CA GLY A 99 2.54 1.20 -16.99
C GLY A 99 2.03 0.96 -18.41
N GLU A 100 2.20 -0.25 -18.94
CA GLU A 100 1.76 -0.67 -20.27
C GLU A 100 0.24 -0.51 -20.45
N ARG A 101 -0.55 -0.71 -19.39
CA ARG A 101 -2.00 -0.48 -19.39
C ARG A 101 -2.34 1.00 -19.57
N CYS A 102 -1.50 1.89 -19.04
CA CYS A 102 -1.63 3.33 -19.25
C CYS A 102 -1.24 3.69 -20.69
N SER A 103 -0.10 3.19 -21.14
CA SER A 103 0.46 3.43 -22.48
C SER A 103 -0.45 3.00 -23.62
N GLY A 104 -1.27 1.96 -23.44
CA GLY A 104 -2.26 1.53 -24.43
C GLY A 104 -3.20 2.64 -24.91
N CYS A 105 -3.52 3.60 -24.03
CA CYS A 105 -4.33 4.77 -24.36
C CYS A 105 -3.54 6.10 -24.29
N HIS A 106 -2.48 6.15 -23.49
CA HIS A 106 -1.72 7.36 -23.17
C HIS A 106 -0.26 7.31 -23.65
N SER A 107 0.05 6.58 -24.72
CA SER A 107 1.41 6.47 -25.28
C SER A 107 2.07 7.83 -25.53
N ALA A 108 1.29 8.82 -25.99
CA ALA A 108 1.77 10.20 -26.19
C ALA A 108 2.11 10.96 -24.90
N LYS A 109 1.86 10.38 -23.72
CA LYS A 109 2.14 10.94 -22.39
C LYS A 109 3.22 10.16 -21.65
N GLU A 110 3.85 9.17 -22.29
CA GLU A 110 4.96 8.45 -21.68
C GLU A 110 6.12 9.37 -21.32
N VAL A 111 6.80 9.02 -20.23
CA VAL A 111 7.96 9.73 -19.72
C VAL A 111 9.13 8.77 -19.56
N ASN A 112 10.34 9.29 -19.61
CA ASN A 112 11.53 8.51 -19.29
C ASN A 112 11.69 8.40 -17.77
N PHE A 113 11.22 7.28 -17.19
CA PHE A 113 11.34 7.04 -15.75
C PHE A 113 12.80 6.98 -15.27
N ALA A 114 13.78 6.65 -16.12
CA ALA A 114 15.19 6.66 -15.72
C ALA A 114 15.71 8.08 -15.42
N ALA A 115 15.03 9.10 -15.93
CA ALA A 115 15.34 10.50 -15.68
C ALA A 115 14.52 11.12 -14.52
N LEU A 116 13.67 10.33 -13.86
CA LEU A 116 12.74 10.81 -12.83
C LEU A 116 13.00 10.13 -11.48
N PRO A 117 12.65 10.78 -10.35
CA PRO A 117 12.75 10.18 -9.02
C PRO A 117 11.67 9.11 -8.76
N VAL A 118 10.68 8.99 -9.65
CA VAL A 118 9.58 8.03 -9.57
C VAL A 118 9.80 6.88 -10.55
N LYS A 119 9.35 5.67 -10.16
CA LYS A 119 9.62 4.44 -10.92
C LYS A 119 8.51 4.06 -11.90
N ASN A 120 7.32 4.62 -11.76
CA ASN A 120 6.16 4.33 -12.59
C ASN A 120 5.13 5.48 -12.51
N CYS A 121 4.06 5.35 -13.29
CA CYS A 121 2.98 6.32 -13.39
C CYS A 121 2.39 6.71 -12.02
N PHE A 122 2.24 5.74 -11.10
CA PHE A 122 1.66 5.95 -9.78
C PHE A 122 2.59 6.70 -8.81
N GLY A 123 3.84 6.96 -9.18
CA GLY A 123 4.69 7.84 -8.39
C GLY A 123 4.22 9.30 -8.40
N CYS A 124 3.46 9.70 -9.42
CA CYS A 124 2.84 11.02 -9.52
C CYS A 124 1.30 10.96 -9.55
N HIS A 125 0.72 9.93 -10.17
CA HIS A 125 -0.73 9.75 -10.23
C HIS A 125 -1.27 9.04 -9.00
N GLY A 126 -2.39 9.52 -8.47
CA GLY A 126 -3.17 8.78 -7.48
C GLY A 126 -3.65 7.43 -8.06
N GLY A 127 -4.00 6.47 -7.20
CA GLY A 127 -4.48 5.14 -7.61
C GLY A 127 -5.83 5.22 -8.32
N HIS A 128 -6.91 4.81 -7.67
CA HIS A 128 -8.24 4.77 -8.31
C HIS A 128 -8.84 6.14 -8.67
N ASP A 129 -8.35 7.25 -8.12
CA ASP A 129 -8.77 8.59 -8.57
C ASP A 129 -8.00 9.09 -9.81
N LEU A 130 -6.84 8.49 -10.10
CA LEU A 130 -5.88 8.88 -11.15
C LEU A 130 -5.66 10.39 -11.25
N LYS A 131 -5.75 11.13 -10.14
CA LYS A 131 -5.60 12.58 -10.15
C LYS A 131 -4.17 12.94 -10.56
N PHE A 132 -4.08 13.87 -11.50
CA PHE A 132 -2.86 14.59 -11.83
C PHE A 132 -2.64 15.66 -10.76
N HIS A 133 -1.45 16.27 -10.69
CA HIS A 133 -1.27 17.50 -9.92
C HIS A 133 -2.47 18.42 -10.16
N LYS A 134 -3.02 19.02 -9.09
CA LYS A 134 -4.13 19.96 -9.22
C LYS A 134 -3.80 20.90 -10.37
N ALA A 135 -4.61 20.84 -11.43
CA ALA A 135 -4.72 21.98 -12.31
C ALA A 135 -5.39 23.04 -11.45
N ASP A 136 -4.60 24.02 -11.03
CA ASP A 136 -5.11 25.25 -10.44
C ASP A 136 -6.09 25.92 -11.41
#